data_AF-A0AAN8J2E9-F1
#
_entry.id   AF-A0AAN8J2E9-F1
#
_cell.length_a   1.000
_cell.length_b   1.000
_cell.length_c   1.000
_cell.angle_alpha   90.00
_cell.angle_beta   90.00
_cell.angle_gamma   90.00
#
_symmetry.space_group_name_H-M   'P 1'
#
loop_
_entity.id
_entity.type
_entity.pdbx_description
1 polymer ?
#
loop_
_entity_poly.entity_id
_entity_poly.type
_entity_poly.pdbx_seq_one_letter_code
_entity_poly.pdbx_strand_id
1 'polypeptide(L)'
;MEIFPNTSAFNEELWHIKHLIELKPMTFPNGEPTADDIYGVKVHPDGRCEVARDATPLSEEQLRLMDPQKQWSSKELNRQLATRYHGCKDIFETNVYTNSNISIVK
;
A
#
# COMPACT_ATOMS: atom_id res chain seq x y z
N MET A 1 -6.65 9.19 -2.10
CA MET A 1 -7.95 9.88 -2.29
C MET A 1 -7.78 11.22 -1.61
N GLU A 2 -7.87 12.32 -2.36
CA GLU A 2 -7.67 13.66 -1.83
C GLU A 2 -9.02 14.36 -1.68
N ILE A 3 -9.15 15.21 -0.66
CA ILE A 3 -10.40 15.93 -0.34
C ILE A 3 -10.15 17.41 -0.52
N PHE A 4 -10.97 18.06 -1.34
CA PHE A 4 -10.90 19.49 -1.60
C PHE A 4 -12.17 20.18 -1.13
N PRO A 5 -12.08 21.38 -0.52
CA PRO A 5 -13.25 22.18 -0.24
C PRO A 5 -13.81 22.72 -1.55
N ASN A 6 -15.14 22.77 -1.65
CA ASN A 6 -15.83 23.33 -2.81
C ASN A 6 -15.79 24.86 -2.77
N THR A 7 -14.64 25.44 -3.07
CA THR A 7 -14.45 26.89 -3.25
C THR A 7 -14.16 27.21 -4.71
N SER A 8 -14.44 28.45 -5.13
CA SER A 8 -14.20 28.88 -6.52
C SER A 8 -12.75 28.71 -6.94
N ALA A 9 -11.80 29.03 -6.05
CA ALA A 9 -10.37 28.91 -6.32
C ALA A 9 -9.95 27.47 -6.68
N PHE A 10 -10.36 26.48 -5.88
CA PHE A 10 -10.07 25.08 -6.17
C PHE A 10 -10.84 24.57 -7.39
N ASN A 11 -12.07 25.02 -7.61
CA ASN A 11 -12.86 24.61 -8.77
C ASN A 11 -12.21 25.05 -10.08
N GLU A 12 -11.60 26.24 -10.13
CA GLU A 12 -10.85 26.71 -11.30
C GLU A 12 -9.63 25.81 -11.56
N GLU A 13 -8.84 25.47 -10.54
CA GLU A 13 -7.69 24.57 -10.67
C GLU A 13 -8.11 23.16 -11.16
N LEU A 14 -9.12 22.56 -10.51
CA LEU A 14 -9.62 21.22 -10.84
C LEU A 14 -10.22 21.17 -12.25
N TRP A 15 -10.78 22.28 -12.74
CA TRP A 15 -11.35 22.35 -14.10
C TRP A 15 -10.31 22.11 -15.19
N HIS A 16 -9.07 22.57 -15.00
CA HIS A 16 -7.99 22.38 -15.98
C HIS A 16 -7.65 20.90 -16.17
N ILE A 17 -7.72 20.13 -15.08
CA ILE A 17 -7.36 18.70 -15.05
C ILE A 17 -8.58 17.77 -15.04
N LYS A 18 -9.80 18.29 -15.32
CA LYS A 18 -11.08 17.55 -15.21
C LYS A 18 -11.16 16.25 -16.03
N HIS A 19 -10.28 16.07 -17.00
CA HIS A 19 -10.20 14.90 -17.87
C HIS A 19 -9.26 13.80 -17.34
N LEU A 20 -8.50 14.09 -16.28
CA LEU A 20 -7.56 13.16 -15.63
C LEU A 20 -8.04 12.70 -14.24
N ILE A 21 -9.09 13.33 -13.72
CA ILE A 21 -9.59 13.11 -12.36
C ILE A 21 -11.06 12.71 -12.36
N GLU A 22 -11.48 12.00 -11.32
CA GLU A 22 -12.89 11.73 -11.02
C GLU A 22 -13.28 12.50 -9.76
N LEU A 23 -14.29 13.37 -9.89
CA LEU A 23 -14.84 14.13 -8.77
C LEU A 23 -16.10 13.45 -8.24
N LYS A 24 -16.13 13.20 -6.93
CA LYS A 24 -17.30 12.69 -6.20
C LYS A 24 -17.66 13.64 -5.06
N PRO A 25 -18.95 13.94 -4.85
CA PRO A 25 -19.37 14.71 -3.70
C PRO A 25 -19.19 13.88 -2.42
N MET A 26 -18.73 14.53 -1.35
CA MET A 26 -18.65 13.88 -0.05
C MET A 26 -20.04 13.83 0.60
N THR A 27 -20.44 12.66 1.07
CA THR A 27 -21.73 12.44 1.75
C THR A 27 -21.52 11.84 3.14
N PHE A 28 -22.33 12.28 4.10
CA PHE A 28 -22.23 11.91 5.51
C PHE A 28 -23.49 11.17 5.96
N PRO A 29 -23.64 9.87 5.66
CA PRO A 29 -24.84 9.11 6.01
C PRO A 29 -25.09 9.06 7.53
N ASN A 30 -24.04 9.07 8.36
CA ASN A 30 -24.13 8.97 9.82
C ASN A 30 -24.02 10.33 10.53
N GLY A 31 -24.09 11.43 9.77
CA GLY A 31 -23.81 12.79 10.24
C GLY A 31 -22.33 13.15 10.17
N GLU A 32 -22.03 14.41 10.50
CA GLU A 32 -20.65 14.91 10.49
C GLU A 32 -19.82 14.26 11.61
N PRO A 33 -18.57 13.83 11.32
CA PRO A 33 -17.69 13.24 12.32
C PRO A 33 -17.29 14.28 13.37
N THR A 34 -17.32 13.88 14.64
CA THR A 34 -16.88 14.72 15.77
C THR A 34 -15.44 14.36 16.19
N ALA A 35 -14.83 15.12 17.09
CA ALA A 35 -13.48 14.85 17.61
C ALA A 35 -13.31 13.44 18.22
N ASP A 36 -14.39 12.84 18.75
CA ASP A 36 -14.35 11.49 19.31
C ASP A 36 -14.30 10.39 18.24
N ASP A 37 -14.67 10.73 17.00
CA ASP A 37 -14.80 9.78 15.89
C ASP A 37 -13.51 9.61 15.08
N ILE A 38 -12.43 10.35 15.39
CA ILE A 38 -11.20 10.43 14.58
C ILE A 38 -10.65 9.05 14.19
N TYR A 39 -10.69 8.08 15.11
CA TYR A 39 -10.16 6.73 14.89
C TYR A 39 -11.14 5.79 14.17
N GLY A 40 -12.41 6.19 14.02
CA GLY A 40 -13.49 5.40 13.41
C GLY A 40 -13.98 5.94 12.07
N VAL A 41 -13.40 7.01 11.54
CA VAL A 41 -13.77 7.56 10.22
C VAL A 41 -13.14 6.75 9.09
N LYS A 42 -13.96 6.35 8.13
CA LYS A 42 -13.51 5.77 6.86
C LYS A 42 -14.13 6.50 5.68
N VAL A 43 -13.29 6.93 4.75
CA VAL A 43 -13.72 7.53 3.48
C VAL A 43 -13.66 6.48 2.39
N HIS A 44 -14.80 6.23 1.76
CA HIS A 44 -14.94 5.27 0.67
C HIS A 44 -14.75 5.94 -0.70
N PRO A 45 -14.32 5.21 -1.74
CA PRO A 45 -14.09 5.76 -3.08
C PRO A 45 -15.32 6.37 -3.76
N ASP A 46 -16.53 5.99 -3.31
CA ASP A 46 -17.79 6.53 -3.78
C ASP A 46 -18.11 7.94 -3.23
N GLY A 47 -17.29 8.44 -2.30
CA GLY A 47 -17.48 9.72 -1.62
C GLY A 47 -18.24 9.61 -0.30
N ARG A 48 -18.55 8.40 0.19
CA ARG A 48 -19.21 8.23 1.49
C ARG A 48 -18.19 8.29 2.63
N CYS A 49 -18.44 9.17 3.59
CA CYS A 49 -17.70 9.24 4.84
C CYS A 49 -18.51 8.52 5.92
N GLU A 50 -18.06 7.31 6.29
CA GLU A 50 -18.72 6.49 7.30
C GLU A 50 -17.97 6.59 8.63
N VAL A 51 -18.73 6.86 9.69
CA VAL A 51 -18.25 6.76 11.06
C VAL A 51 -18.64 5.40 11.60
N ALA A 52 -17.66 4.55 11.90
CA ALA A 52 -17.87 3.24 12.50
C ALA A 52 -18.09 3.40 14.02
N ARG A 53 -19.31 3.80 14.41
CA ARG A 53 -19.67 3.96 15.83
C ARG A 53 -19.77 2.64 16.60
N ASP A 54 -20.07 1.55 15.90
CA ASP A 54 -20.29 0.23 16.51
C ASP A 54 -19.08 -0.71 16.43
N ALA A 55 -17.97 -0.26 15.85
CA ALA A 55 -16.75 -1.04 15.80
C ALA A 55 -15.98 -0.85 17.11
N THR A 56 -15.77 -1.94 17.86
CA THR A 56 -14.81 -1.94 18.97
C THR A 56 -13.47 -1.45 18.43
N PRO A 57 -12.84 -0.43 19.03
CA PRO A 57 -11.53 0.03 18.56
C PRO A 57 -10.58 -1.16 18.56
N LEU A 58 -9.99 -1.45 17.40
CA LEU A 58 -9.07 -2.56 17.23
C LEU A 58 -7.93 -2.42 18.24
N SER A 59 -7.66 -3.47 19.01
CA SER A 59 -6.55 -3.46 19.96
C SER A 59 -5.23 -3.41 19.20
N GLU A 60 -4.18 -2.87 19.83
CA GLU A 60 -2.84 -2.79 19.24
C GLU A 60 -2.32 -4.17 18.79
N GLU A 61 -2.75 -5.23 19.46
CA GLU A 61 -2.45 -6.62 19.09
C GLU A 61 -3.07 -7.02 17.74
N GLN A 62 -4.26 -6.54 17.43
CA GLN A 62 -4.95 -6.79 16.15
C GLN A 62 -4.39 -5.96 14.99
N LEU A 63 -3.74 -4.84 15.31
CA LEU A 63 -3.05 -3.98 14.33
C LEU A 63 -1.65 -4.50 13.96
N ARG A 64 -1.13 -5.51 14.67
CA ARG A 64 0.15 -6.13 14.31
C ARG A 64 0.00 -6.87 12.99
N LEU A 65 0.50 -6.23 11.92
CA LEU A 65 0.59 -6.80 10.57
C LEU A 65 1.34 -8.14 10.53
N MET A 66 2.21 -8.37 11.52
CA MET A 66 3.10 -9.52 11.58
C MET A 66 2.69 -10.46 12.71
N ASP A 67 2.32 -11.70 12.34
CA ASP A 67 2.16 -12.82 13.28
C ASP A 67 3.56 -13.40 13.60
N PRO A 68 4.06 -13.28 14.84
CA PRO A 68 5.38 -13.78 15.21
C PRO A 68 5.56 -15.28 14.98
N GLN A 69 4.49 -16.08 15.04
CA GLN A 69 4.54 -17.52 14.84
C GLN A 69 4.57 -17.92 13.37
N LYS A 70 4.13 -17.02 12.48
CA LYS A 70 4.08 -17.26 11.04
C LYS A 70 5.33 -16.74 10.29
N GLN A 71 6.24 -16.09 11.00
CA GLN A 71 7.52 -15.66 10.42
C GLN A 71 8.47 -16.85 10.28
N TRP A 72 9.13 -16.95 9.12
CA TRP A 72 10.27 -17.84 8.99
C TRP A 72 11.40 -17.37 9.90
N SER A 73 11.98 -18.30 10.65
CA SER A 73 13.21 -18.00 11.38
C SER A 73 14.32 -17.61 10.38
N SER A 74 15.27 -16.79 10.82
CA SER A 74 16.44 -16.44 10.01
C SER A 74 17.15 -17.68 9.45
N LYS A 75 17.21 -18.76 10.24
CA LYS A 75 17.77 -20.04 9.81
C LYS A 75 17.00 -20.68 8.64
N GLU A 76 15.67 -20.71 8.72
CA GLU A 76 14.82 -21.30 7.67
C GLU A 76 14.84 -20.46 6.39
N LEU A 77 14.80 -19.13 6.53
CA LEU A 77 14.90 -18.21 5.40
C LEU A 77 16.25 -18.39 4.69
N ASN A 78 17.35 -18.36 5.43
CA ASN A 78 18.69 -18.58 4.87
C ASN A 78 18.81 -19.94 4.19
N ARG A 79 18.23 -20.99 4.78
CA ARG A 79 18.20 -22.32 4.15
C ARG A 79 17.44 -22.29 2.83
N GLN A 80 16.24 -21.73 2.78
CA GLN A 80 15.46 -21.66 1.54
C GLN A 80 16.15 -20.82 0.46
N LEU A 81 16.71 -19.67 0.83
CA LEU A 81 17.47 -18.81 -0.08
C LEU A 81 18.71 -19.54 -0.62
N ALA A 82 19.46 -20.23 0.24
CA ALA A 82 20.62 -21.04 -0.17
C ALA A 82 20.20 -22.17 -1.12
N THR A 83 19.11 -22.90 -0.83
CA THR A 83 18.59 -23.94 -1.72
C THR A 83 18.25 -23.38 -3.10
N ARG A 84 17.57 -22.22 -3.16
CA ARG A 84 17.26 -21.57 -4.44
C ARG A 84 18.51 -21.09 -5.17
N TYR A 85 19.44 -20.49 -4.45
CA TYR A 85 20.71 -20.02 -5.00
C TYR A 85 21.51 -21.18 -5.61
N HIS A 86 21.67 -22.28 -4.88
CA HIS A 86 22.40 -23.45 -5.36
C HIS A 86 21.67 -24.19 -6.49
N GLY A 87 20.33 -24.24 -6.48
CA GLY A 87 19.56 -24.83 -7.57
C GLY A 87 19.67 -24.06 -8.89
N CYS A 88 19.90 -22.75 -8.83
CA CYS A 88 20.11 -21.90 -10.00
C CYS A 88 21.58 -21.55 -10.24
N LYS A 89 22.52 -22.12 -9.47
CA LYS A 89 23.93 -21.73 -9.49
C LYS A 89 24.54 -21.91 -10.88
N ASP A 90 24.26 -23.04 -11.52
CA ASP A 90 24.76 -23.35 -12.86
C ASP A 90 24.23 -22.35 -13.91
N ILE A 91 22.99 -21.88 -13.80
CA ILE A 91 22.40 -20.87 -14.69
C ILE A 91 23.10 -19.53 -14.54
N PHE A 92 23.46 -19.16 -13.31
CA PHE A 92 24.22 -17.94 -13.07
C PHE A 92 25.66 -18.05 -13.60
N GLU A 93 26.32 -19.18 -13.39
CA GLU A 93 27.71 -19.38 -13.84
C GLU A 93 27.84 -19.54 -15.37
N THR A 94 26.78 -19.99 -16.05
CA THR A 94 26.75 -20.15 -17.51
C THR A 94 26.26 -18.92 -18.27
N ASN A 95 25.83 -17.85 -17.59
CA ASN A 95 25.34 -16.67 -18.28
C ASN A 95 26.50 -15.84 -18.88
N VAL A 96 26.21 -15.19 -20.02
CA VAL A 96 27.16 -14.36 -20.77
C VAL A 96 27.53 -13.07 -20.04
N TYR A 97 26.74 -12.70 -19.02
CA TYR A 97 26.88 -11.48 -18.24
C TYR A 97 27.70 -11.64 -16.96
N THR A 98 28.18 -12.85 -16.66
CA THR A 98 29.08 -13.10 -15.54
C THR A 98 30.46 -12.63 -15.92
N ASN A 99 31.08 -11.80 -15.08
CA ASN A 99 32.32 -11.09 -15.38
C ASN A 99 33.48 -11.99 -15.84
N SER A 100 33.48 -13.27 -15.41
CA SER A 100 34.44 -14.30 -15.81
C SER A 100 34.27 -14.79 -17.26
N ASN A 101 33.07 -14.68 -17.84
CA ASN A 101 32.73 -15.15 -19.19
C ASN A 101 32.72 -14.02 -20.24
N ILE A 102 32.97 -12.77 -19.83
CA ILE A 102 33.01 -11.62 -20.73
C ILE A 102 34.41 -11.53 -21.36
N SER A 103 34.56 -12.01 -22.58
CA SER A 103 35.72 -11.71 -23.42
C SER A 103 35.45 -10.45 -24.24
N ILE A 104 36.04 -9.32 -23.86
CA ILE A 104 36.02 -8.10 -24.68
C ILE A 104 36.92 -8.35 -25.89
N VAL A 105 36.32 -8.56 -27.06
CA VAL A 105 37.07 -8.59 -28.33
C VAL A 105 37.40 -7.14 -28.69
N LYS A 106 38.69 -6.82 -28.82
CA LYS A 106 39.19 -5.50 -29.22
C LYS A 106 38.92 -5.20 -30.68
#